data_AF-A0A150N1W7-F1
#
_entry.id   AF-A0A150N1W7-F1
#
_cell.length_a   1.000
_cell.length_b   1.000
_cell.length_c   1.000
_cell.angle_alpha   90.00
_cell.angle_beta   90.00
_cell.angle_gamma   90.00
#
_symmetry.space_group_name_H-M   'P 1'
#
loop_
_entity.id
_entity.type
_entity.pdbx_description
1 polymer ?
#
loop_
_entity_poly.entity_id
_entity_poly.type
_entity_poly.pdbx_seq_one_letter_code
_entity_poly.pdbx_strand_id
1 'polypeptide(L)'
;MYRYEGAIHGLDDAVVLLAWKADEPMTPDHLHVVLSTDRELGDEEILRYYAQRWTIECFFRQAKDQLKLDGYRVRHIRAVKRYWAVVLFACVYSIAESQQDLSSGLELLRSRKGHSVVEFIYDAAKQDIPIDVIKKQLHVA
;
A
#
# COMPACT_ATOMS: atom_id res chain seq x y z
N MET A 1 -30.84 -5.52 -1.55
CA MET A 1 -29.87 -5.93 -2.60
C MET A 1 -30.63 -6.73 -3.63
N TYR A 2 -30.30 -6.57 -4.90
CA TYR A 2 -30.86 -7.35 -6.01
C TYR A 2 -29.73 -7.97 -6.82
N ARG A 3 -29.91 -9.24 -7.21
CA ARG A 3 -28.95 -10.00 -8.02
C ARG A 3 -29.55 -10.26 -9.38
N TYR A 4 -28.82 -9.85 -10.42
CA TYR A 4 -29.09 -10.22 -11.80
C TYR A 4 -28.04 -11.25 -12.24
N GLU A 5 -28.48 -12.29 -12.92
CA GLU A 5 -27.61 -13.27 -13.58
C GLU A 5 -27.99 -13.37 -15.05
N GLY A 6 -26.99 -13.26 -15.93
CA GLY A 6 -27.19 -13.42 -17.37
C GLY A 6 -26.25 -12.56 -18.21
N ALA A 7 -26.59 -12.43 -19.48
CA ALA A 7 -25.75 -11.77 -20.46
C ALA A 7 -25.77 -10.24 -20.33
N ILE A 8 -24.59 -9.62 -20.26
CA ILE A 8 -24.39 -8.17 -20.23
C ILE A 8 -23.25 -7.78 -21.17
N HIS A 9 -23.54 -6.92 -22.15
CA HIS A 9 -22.56 -6.22 -23.00
C HIS A 9 -21.30 -7.02 -23.37
N GLY A 10 -21.46 -8.18 -24.01
CA GLY A 10 -20.34 -9.02 -24.47
C GLY A 10 -19.80 -10.01 -23.44
N LEU A 11 -20.40 -10.07 -22.25
CA LEU A 11 -20.28 -11.19 -21.31
C LEU A 11 -21.56 -12.02 -21.43
N ASP A 12 -21.41 -13.27 -21.83
CA ASP A 12 -22.55 -14.19 -21.99
C ASP A 12 -23.15 -14.58 -20.63
N ASP A 13 -22.30 -14.64 -19.60
CA ASP A 13 -22.69 -15.05 -18.26
C ASP A 13 -21.97 -14.19 -17.22
N ALA A 14 -22.70 -13.25 -16.60
CA ALA A 14 -22.20 -12.42 -15.52
C ALA A 14 -23.24 -12.29 -14.40
N VAL A 15 -22.75 -11.94 -13.21
CA VAL A 15 -23.58 -11.59 -12.06
C VAL A 15 -23.45 -10.09 -11.83
N VAL A 16 -24.58 -9.40 -11.68
CA VAL A 16 -24.62 -7.99 -11.27
C VAL A 16 -25.39 -7.85 -9.97
N LEU A 17 -24.71 -7.32 -8.96
CA LEU A 17 -25.30 -6.93 -7.69
C LEU A 17 -25.66 -5.45 -7.73
N LEU A 18 -26.94 -5.16 -7.51
CA LEU A 18 -27.50 -3.83 -7.32
C LEU A 18 -27.76 -3.64 -5.82
N ALA A 19 -26.98 -2.76 -5.20
CA ALA A 19 -26.99 -2.54 -3.76
C ALA A 19 -27.35 -1.09 -3.41
N TRP A 20 -28.17 -0.93 -2.38
CA TRP A 20 -28.50 0.33 -1.73
C TRP A 20 -28.31 0.14 -0.23
N LYS A 21 -28.00 1.23 0.47
CA LYS A 21 -28.10 1.22 1.93
C LYS A 21 -29.57 1.17 2.35
N ALA A 22 -29.86 0.53 3.47
CA ALA A 22 -31.22 0.30 3.93
C ALA A 22 -31.97 1.60 4.29
N ASP A 23 -31.23 2.63 4.66
CA ASP A 23 -31.71 3.96 5.07
C ASP A 23 -31.75 4.98 3.91
N GLU A 24 -31.31 4.60 2.71
CA GLU A 24 -31.25 5.48 1.55
C GLU A 24 -32.37 5.17 0.54
N PRO A 25 -32.87 6.17 -0.19
CA PRO A 25 -33.88 5.94 -1.20
C PRO A 25 -33.29 5.15 -2.38
N MET A 26 -34.12 4.31 -3.01
CA MET A 26 -33.75 3.51 -4.19
C MET A 26 -33.66 4.38 -5.46
N THR A 27 -32.79 5.37 -5.45
CA THR A 27 -32.47 6.22 -6.61
C THR A 27 -31.12 5.83 -7.22
N PRO A 28 -30.85 6.21 -8.49
CA PRO A 28 -29.56 5.96 -9.12
C PRO A 28 -28.36 6.54 -8.35
N ASP A 29 -28.55 7.66 -7.65
CA ASP A 29 -27.48 8.32 -6.88
C ASP A 29 -26.97 7.48 -5.69
N HIS A 30 -27.81 6.60 -5.16
CA HIS A 30 -27.49 5.72 -4.02
C HIS A 30 -27.25 4.27 -4.45
N LEU A 31 -27.29 3.99 -5.76
CA LEU A 31 -27.07 2.66 -6.30
C LEU A 31 -25.58 2.35 -6.39
N HIS A 32 -25.17 1.28 -5.74
CA HIS A 32 -23.88 0.64 -5.92
C HIS A 32 -24.03 -0.58 -6.82
N VAL A 33 -23.27 -0.62 -7.91
CA VAL A 33 -23.27 -1.73 -8.87
C VAL A 33 -21.95 -2.47 -8.78
N VAL A 34 -22.00 -3.78 -8.51
CA VAL A 34 -20.83 -4.67 -8.53
C VAL A 34 -21.07 -5.75 -9.56
N LEU A 35 -20.11 -5.93 -10.47
CA LEU A 35 -20.14 -6.97 -11.50
C LEU A 35 -19.12 -8.07 -11.15
N SER A 36 -19.55 -9.32 -11.24
CA SER A 36 -18.71 -10.51 -11.15
C SER A 36 -18.85 -11.33 -12.43
N THR A 37 -17.72 -11.82 -12.96
CA THR A 37 -17.69 -12.82 -14.04
C THR A 37 -17.75 -14.25 -13.50
N ASP A 38 -17.63 -14.41 -12.18
CA ASP A 38 -17.75 -15.69 -11.49
C ASP A 38 -19.15 -15.81 -10.89
N ARG A 39 -19.88 -16.83 -11.36
CA ARG A 39 -21.27 -17.13 -11.02
C ARG A 39 -21.40 -18.10 -9.84
N GLU A 40 -20.32 -18.79 -9.51
CA GLU A 40 -20.30 -19.73 -8.37
C GLU A 40 -20.26 -18.99 -7.04
N LEU A 41 -19.85 -17.71 -7.06
CA LEU A 41 -19.79 -16.86 -5.89
C LEU A 41 -21.17 -16.38 -5.43
N GLY A 42 -21.41 -16.52 -4.13
CA GLY A 42 -22.53 -15.90 -3.45
C GLY A 42 -22.40 -14.37 -3.38
N ASP A 43 -23.50 -13.70 -3.09
CA ASP A 43 -23.56 -12.23 -3.01
C ASP A 43 -22.55 -11.65 -2.01
N GLU A 44 -22.46 -12.27 -0.83
CA GLU A 44 -21.53 -11.85 0.22
C GLU A 44 -20.06 -12.02 -0.21
N GLU A 45 -19.74 -13.08 -0.95
CA GLU A 45 -18.38 -13.34 -1.40
C GLU A 45 -17.93 -12.33 -2.46
N ILE A 46 -18.82 -12.02 -3.41
CA ILE A 46 -18.59 -10.98 -4.43
C ILE A 46 -18.32 -9.64 -3.72
N LEU A 47 -19.16 -9.27 -2.75
CA LEU A 47 -18.95 -8.03 -1.98
C LEU A 47 -17.67 -8.06 -1.15
N ARG A 48 -17.35 -9.19 -0.52
CA ARG A 48 -16.12 -9.36 0.26
C ARG A 48 -14.88 -9.19 -0.61
N TYR A 49 -14.88 -9.72 -1.83
CA TYR A 49 -13.80 -9.50 -2.79
C TYR A 49 -13.74 -8.05 -3.26
N TYR A 50 -14.88 -7.44 -3.58
CA TYR A 50 -14.94 -6.03 -3.98
C TYR A 50 -14.43 -5.10 -2.87
N ALA A 51 -14.71 -5.42 -1.60
CA ALA A 51 -14.23 -4.65 -0.45
C ALA A 51 -12.70 -4.62 -0.35
N GLN A 52 -11.99 -5.65 -0.84
CA GLN A 52 -10.52 -5.66 -0.87
C GLN A 52 -9.92 -4.60 -1.79
N ARG A 53 -10.71 -4.01 -2.71
CA ARG A 53 -10.26 -2.91 -3.58
C ARG A 53 -9.76 -1.71 -2.78
N TRP A 54 -10.35 -1.43 -1.61
CA TRP A 54 -9.94 -0.32 -0.74
C TRP A 54 -8.50 -0.47 -0.22
N THR A 55 -8.04 -1.71 -0.01
CA THR A 55 -6.67 -2.01 0.43
C THR A 55 -5.62 -1.45 -0.54
N ILE A 56 -5.90 -1.44 -1.85
CA ILE A 56 -5.01 -0.86 -2.86
C ILE A 56 -4.92 0.66 -2.71
N GLU A 57 -6.04 1.34 -2.44
CA GLU A 57 -6.06 2.79 -2.21
C GLU A 57 -5.29 3.17 -0.93
N CYS A 58 -5.48 2.41 0.15
CA CYS A 58 -4.71 2.56 1.38
C CYS A 58 -3.21 2.36 1.14
N PHE A 59 -2.82 1.33 0.38
CA PHE A 59 -1.43 1.08 0.02
C PHE A 59 -0.81 2.28 -0.71
N PHE A 60 -1.46 2.80 -1.75
CA PHE A 60 -0.94 3.94 -2.50
C PHE A 60 -0.86 5.21 -1.66
N ARG A 61 -1.82 5.44 -0.76
CA ARG A 61 -1.77 6.56 0.19
C ARG A 61 -0.54 6.47 1.08
N GLN A 62 -0.33 5.32 1.72
CA GLN A 62 0.83 5.07 2.58
C GLN A 62 2.16 5.18 1.84
N ALA A 63 2.25 4.62 0.63
CA ALA A 63 3.45 4.71 -0.20
C ALA A 63 3.79 6.17 -0.60
N LYS A 64 2.78 7.00 -0.88
CA LYS A 64 2.98 8.44 -1.13
C LYS A 64 3.42 9.16 0.15
N ASP A 65 2.67 9.00 1.23
CA ASP A 65 2.90 9.76 2.46
C ASP A 65 4.24 9.40 3.12
N GLN A 66 4.53 8.10 3.23
CA GLN A 66 5.67 7.58 3.99
C GLN A 66 6.94 7.34 3.16
N LEU A 67 6.79 7.02 1.87
CA LEU A 67 7.92 6.71 0.97
C LEU A 67 8.10 7.72 -0.16
N LYS A 68 7.27 8.77 -0.21
CA LYS A 68 7.31 9.85 -1.20
C LYS A 68 7.16 9.36 -2.63
N LEU A 69 6.33 8.33 -2.83
CA LEU A 69 6.03 7.80 -4.16
C LEU A 69 5.54 8.86 -5.15
N ASP A 70 4.95 9.96 -4.70
CA ASP A 70 4.52 11.12 -5.52
C ASP A 70 5.51 12.29 -5.50
N GLY A 71 6.60 12.20 -4.73
CA GLY A 71 7.60 13.25 -4.55
C GLY A 71 8.75 13.24 -5.55
N TYR A 72 8.82 12.27 -6.47
CA TYR A 72 9.87 12.21 -7.48
C TYR A 72 9.73 13.36 -8.50
N ARG A 73 10.83 14.05 -8.80
CA ARG A 73 10.85 15.19 -9.76
C ARG A 73 11.52 14.84 -11.10
N VAL A 74 11.85 13.57 -11.31
CA VAL A 74 12.47 13.08 -12.55
C VAL A 74 11.41 12.86 -13.62
N ARG A 75 11.69 13.29 -14.86
CA ARG A 75 10.79 13.13 -16.01
C ARG A 75 11.10 11.90 -16.87
N HIS A 76 12.30 11.34 -16.73
CA HIS A 76 12.74 10.22 -17.55
C HIS A 76 12.05 8.92 -17.10
N ILE A 77 11.29 8.27 -18.01
CA ILE A 77 10.48 7.09 -17.68
C ILE A 77 11.27 5.95 -17.03
N ARG A 78 12.52 5.73 -17.44
CA ARG A 78 13.39 4.71 -16.83
C ARG A 78 13.71 5.02 -15.37
N ALA A 79 13.89 6.30 -15.04
CA ALA A 79 14.17 6.72 -13.67
C ALA A 79 12.91 6.56 -12.79
N VAL A 80 11.74 6.92 -13.32
CA VAL A 80 10.44 6.69 -12.66
C VAL A 80 10.24 5.20 -12.37
N LYS A 81 10.43 4.33 -13.37
CA LYS A 81 10.29 2.87 -13.18
C LYS A 81 11.23 2.31 -12.11
N ARG A 82 12.49 2.75 -12.10
CA ARG A 82 13.47 2.34 -11.08
C ARG A 82 13.07 2.81 -9.69
N TYR A 83 12.63 4.05 -9.56
CA TYR A 83 12.18 4.60 -8.29
C TYR A 83 10.97 3.82 -7.75
N TRP A 84 9.97 3.58 -8.60
CA TRP A 84 8.81 2.75 -8.25
C TRP A 84 9.22 1.34 -7.78
N ALA A 85 10.15 0.69 -8.49
CA ALA A 85 10.63 -0.62 -8.07
C ALA A 85 11.24 -0.57 -6.66
N VAL A 86 12.07 0.42 -6.36
CA VAL A 86 12.68 0.58 -5.03
C VAL A 86 11.64 0.83 -3.94
N VAL A 87 10.64 1.67 -4.19
CA VAL A 87 9.53 1.89 -3.25
C VAL A 87 8.76 0.59 -3.01
N LEU A 88 8.42 -0.16 -4.07
CA LEU A 88 7.71 -1.43 -3.95
C LEU A 88 8.54 -2.47 -3.16
N PHE A 89 9.85 -2.56 -3.43
CA PHE A 89 10.75 -3.42 -2.65
C PHE A 89 10.79 -3.00 -1.18
N ALA A 90 10.86 -1.71 -0.89
CA ALA A 90 10.81 -1.22 0.49
C ALA A 90 9.48 -1.59 1.15
N CYS A 91 8.35 -1.48 0.45
CA CYS A 91 7.06 -1.89 0.99
C CYS A 91 7.01 -3.38 1.35
N VAL A 92 7.41 -4.24 0.40
CA VAL A 92 7.40 -5.70 0.59
C VAL A 92 8.35 -6.10 1.72
N TYR A 93 9.55 -5.52 1.76
CA TYR A 93 10.52 -5.79 2.81
C TYR A 93 10.00 -5.35 4.19
N SER A 94 9.40 -4.16 4.29
CA SER A 94 8.78 -3.68 5.53
C SER A 94 7.70 -4.62 6.07
N ILE A 95 6.78 -5.05 5.19
CA ILE A 95 5.69 -5.97 5.54
C ILE A 95 6.25 -7.34 5.97
N ALA A 96 7.23 -7.86 5.21
CA ALA A 96 7.85 -9.14 5.51
C ALA A 96 8.59 -9.12 6.85
N GLU A 97 9.28 -8.03 7.18
CA GLU A 97 10.06 -7.90 8.40
C GLU A 97 9.19 -7.75 9.65
N SER A 98 8.05 -7.05 9.56
CA SER A 98 7.13 -6.91 10.69
C SER A 98 6.13 -8.06 10.80
N GLN A 99 5.86 -8.80 9.72
CA GLN A 99 4.70 -9.69 9.58
C GLN A 99 3.37 -8.97 9.84
N GLN A 100 3.33 -7.67 9.61
CA GLN A 100 2.18 -6.78 9.84
C GLN A 100 1.96 -5.89 8.62
N ASP A 101 1.19 -4.81 8.77
CA ASP A 101 0.99 -3.85 7.70
C ASP A 101 2.25 -3.00 7.42
N LEU A 102 2.19 -2.27 6.30
CA LEU A 102 3.27 -1.42 5.81
C LEU A 102 3.67 -0.34 6.82
N SER A 103 2.73 0.24 7.57
CA SER A 103 3.04 1.30 8.55
C SER A 103 3.86 0.74 9.69
N SER A 104 3.42 -0.36 10.30
CA SER A 104 4.15 -1.04 11.37
C SER A 104 5.53 -1.51 10.91
N GLY A 105 5.62 -2.03 9.67
CA GLY A 105 6.90 -2.39 9.05
C GLY A 105 7.87 -1.22 8.91
N LEU A 106 7.39 -0.07 8.41
CA LEU A 106 8.22 1.12 8.25
C LEU A 106 8.66 1.71 9.60
N GLU A 107 7.78 1.70 10.61
CA GLU A 107 8.12 2.12 11.98
C GLU A 107 9.20 1.23 12.58
N LEU A 108 9.07 -0.09 12.45
CA LEU A 108 10.07 -1.06 12.89
C LEU A 108 11.44 -0.81 12.25
N LEU A 109 11.48 -0.66 10.91
CA LEU A 109 12.73 -0.43 10.18
C LEU A 109 13.38 0.90 10.56
N ARG A 110 12.59 1.97 10.73
CA ARG A 110 13.08 3.28 11.19
C ARG A 110 13.65 3.20 12.60
N SER A 111 12.97 2.50 13.51
CA SER A 111 13.44 2.25 14.87
C SER A 111 14.76 1.50 14.86
N ARG A 112 14.86 0.38 14.14
CA ARG A 112 16.10 -0.40 14.01
C ARG A 112 17.25 0.40 13.42
N LYS A 113 16.99 1.21 12.39
CA LYS A 113 17.99 2.13 11.84
C LYS A 113 18.51 3.09 12.91
N GLY A 114 17.61 3.65 13.74
CA GLY A 114 17.99 4.49 14.87
C GLY A 114 18.92 3.77 15.86
N HIS A 115 18.55 2.56 16.29
CA HIS A 115 19.38 1.74 17.18
C HIS A 115 20.75 1.43 16.57
N SER A 116 20.80 1.02 15.31
CA SER A 116 22.06 0.71 14.61
C SER A 116 22.99 1.93 14.51
N VAL A 117 22.45 3.14 14.34
CA VAL A 117 23.25 4.37 14.36
C VAL A 117 23.83 4.63 15.76
N VAL A 118 23.05 4.39 16.82
CA VAL A 118 23.52 4.55 18.21
C VAL A 118 24.63 3.54 18.52
N GLU A 119 24.44 2.27 18.16
CA GLU A 119 25.45 1.22 18.30
C GLU A 119 26.74 1.58 17.53
N PHE A 120 26.60 2.04 16.29
CA PHE A 120 27.73 2.51 15.48
C PHE A 120 28.51 3.64 16.16
N ILE A 121 27.82 4.66 16.69
CA ILE A 121 28.47 5.78 17.40
C ILE A 121 29.20 5.27 18.64
N TYR A 122 28.58 4.38 19.41
CA TYR A 122 29.14 3.81 20.61
C TYR A 122 30.42 2.99 20.32
N ASP A 123 30.38 2.14 19.31
CA ASP A 123 31.52 1.31 18.92
C ASP A 123 32.66 2.15 18.33
N ALA A 124 32.35 3.21 17.59
CA ALA A 124 33.34 4.16 17.10
C ALA A 124 34.01 4.94 18.25
N ALA A 125 33.23 5.35 19.25
CA ALA A 125 33.75 6.02 20.44
C ALA A 125 34.68 5.11 21.26
N LYS A 126 34.36 3.82 21.38
CA LYS A 126 35.25 2.82 22.01
C LYS A 126 36.60 2.65 21.32
N GLN A 127 36.67 2.98 20.03
CA GLN A 127 37.88 2.91 19.22
C GLN A 127 38.63 4.25 19.17
N ASP A 128 38.25 5.21 20.02
CA ASP A 128 38.80 6.56 20.05
C ASP A 128 38.74 7.28 18.69
N ILE A 129 37.74 6.96 17.86
CA ILE A 129 37.54 7.63 16.58
C ILE A 129 37.08 9.07 16.85
N PRO A 130 37.75 10.09 16.30
CA PRO A 130 37.35 11.49 16.50
C PRO A 130 35.92 11.78 16.02
N ILE A 131 35.19 12.59 16.80
CA ILE A 131 33.76 12.87 16.55
C ILE A 131 33.52 13.58 15.22
N ASP A 132 34.48 14.36 14.72
CA ASP A 132 34.43 14.99 13.40
C ASP A 132 34.44 13.95 12.27
N VAL A 133 35.20 12.87 12.42
CA VAL A 133 35.19 11.73 11.48
C VAL A 133 33.85 11.02 11.50
N ILE A 134 33.28 10.77 12.69
CA ILE A 134 31.97 10.13 12.85
C ILE A 134 30.86 11.00 12.22
N LYS A 135 30.85 12.32 12.48
CA LYS A 135 29.88 13.25 11.89
C LYS A 135 29.96 13.29 10.36
N LYS A 136 31.18 13.26 9.82
CA LYS A 136 31.42 13.18 8.38
C LYS A 136 30.88 11.88 7.78
N GLN A 137 31.09 10.74 8.43
CA GLN A 137 30.57 9.44 7.97
C GLN A 137 29.03 9.37 8.04
N LEU A 138 28.43 9.95 9.07
CA LEU A 138 26.97 10.02 9.23
C LEU A 138 26.32 11.12 8.38
N HIS A 139 27.11 11.93 7.67
CA HIS A 139 26.63 13.05 6.84
C HIS A 139 25.81 14.08 7.65
N VAL A 140 26.24 14.37 8.88
CA VAL A 140 25.63 15.35 9.79
C VAL A 140 26.58 16.51 10.16
N ALA A 141 27.73 16.57 9.49
CA ALA A 141 28.72 17.66 9.57
C ALA A 141 28.39 18.79 8.61
#